data_AF-A0A443J196-F1
#
_entry.id   AF-A0A443J196-F1
#
_cell.length_a   1.000
_cell.length_b   1.000
_cell.length_c   1.000
_cell.angle_alpha   90.00
_cell.angle_beta   90.00
_cell.angle_gamma   90.00
#
_symmetry.space_group_name_H-M   'P 1'
#
loop_
_entity.id
_entity.type
_entity.pdbx_description
1 polymer ?
#
loop_
_entity_poly.entity_id
_entity_poly.type
_entity_poly.pdbx_seq_one_letter_code
_entity_poly.pdbx_strand_id
1 'polypeptide(L)' 'MTDQPKKSGFYWGRWHTPARGTADGGEMCTGTAWEVHEVWLAGFDEGLKVFVPGVEKSQPLDAFEWGEEVVR' A
#
# COMPACT_ATOMS: atom_id res chain seq x y z
N MET A 1 3.01 -3.93 15.41
CA MET A 1 2.71 -2.85 14.45
C MET A 1 4.01 -2.12 14.22
N THR A 2 4.62 -2.28 13.05
CA THR A 2 5.80 -1.51 12.65
C THR A 2 5.35 -0.11 12.23
N ASP A 3 6.26 0.86 12.35
CA ASP A 3 6.07 2.19 11.78
C ASP A 3 5.82 2.08 10.27
N GLN A 4 4.99 2.98 9.74
CA GLN A 4 4.78 3.15 8.30
C GLN A 4 6.10 3.21 7.52
N PRO A 5 6.18 2.62 6.30
CA PRO A 5 7.34 2.72 5.43
C PRO A 5 7.83 4.16 5.23
N LYS A 6 9.15 4.35 5.41
CA LYS A 6 9.82 5.67 5.33
C LYS A 6 10.65 5.84 4.05
N LYS A 7 10.73 4.81 3.21
CA LYS A 7 11.47 4.79 1.94
C LYS A 7 10.77 3.84 0.96
N SER A 8 11.14 3.94 -0.32
CA SER A 8 10.70 2.97 -1.33
C SER A 8 11.27 1.58 -1.05
N GLY A 9 10.52 0.54 -1.41
CA GLY A 9 10.89 -0.85 -1.20
C GLY A 9 9.69 -1.78 -1.21
N PHE A 10 9.92 -3.06 -0.88
CA PHE A 10 8.88 -4.06 -0.75
C PHE A 10 8.61 -4.31 0.73
N TYR A 11 7.35 -4.29 1.13
CA TYR A 11 6.94 -4.43 2.52
C TYR A 11 5.78 -5.41 2.62
N TRP A 12 5.76 -6.22 3.67
CA TRP A 12 4.52 -6.89 4.06
C TRP A 12 3.52 -5.82 4.51
N GLY A 13 2.30 -5.89 3.99
CA GLY A 13 1.21 -5.02 4.39
C GLY A 13 -0.14 -5.71 4.25
N ARG A 14 -1.13 -5.13 4.91
CA ARG A 14 -2.53 -5.53 4.82
C ARG A 14 -3.37 -4.32 4.47
N TRP A 15 -3.86 -4.31 3.24
CA TRP A 15 -4.70 -3.23 2.72
C TRP A 15 -6.11 -3.30 3.32
N HIS A 16 -6.57 -2.23 3.97
CA HIS A 16 -7.86 -2.21 4.66
C HIS A 16 -8.78 -1.05 4.26
N THR A 17 -8.26 0.00 3.60
CA THR A 17 -9.07 1.14 3.17
C THR A 17 -8.69 1.56 1.74
N PRO A 18 -9.57 1.42 0.74
CA PRO A 18 -9.27 1.93 -0.59
C PRO A 18 -9.27 3.48 -0.60
N ALA A 19 -8.32 4.06 -1.33
CA ALA A 19 -8.27 5.48 -1.59
C ALA A 19 -9.57 5.95 -2.26
N ARG A 20 -10.00 7.17 -1.95
CA ARG A 20 -11.24 7.72 -2.51
C ARG A 20 -11.23 7.69 -4.04
N GLY A 21 -12.30 7.14 -4.60
CA GLY A 21 -12.50 7.00 -6.05
C GLY A 21 -11.75 5.83 -6.68
N THR A 22 -11.18 4.92 -5.88
CA THR A 22 -10.64 3.65 -6.39
C THR A 22 -11.81 2.78 -6.87
N ALA A 23 -11.88 2.51 -8.17
CA ALA A 23 -12.82 1.56 -8.74
C ALA A 23 -12.57 0.16 -8.16
N ASP A 24 -13.64 -0.60 -7.91
CA ASP A 24 -13.63 -1.97 -7.36
C ASP A 24 -12.87 -2.14 -6.02
N GLY A 25 -12.53 -1.03 -5.37
CA GLY A 25 -11.74 -1.02 -4.14
C GLY A 25 -12.41 -1.77 -2.99
N GLY A 26 -13.74 -1.84 -2.95
CA GLY A 26 -14.48 -2.58 -1.91
C GLY A 26 -14.43 -4.11 -2.08
N GLU A 27 -14.30 -4.60 -3.30
CA GLU A 27 -14.24 -6.05 -3.58
C GLU A 27 -12.80 -6.58 -3.43
N MET A 28 -11.82 -5.75 -3.80
CA MET A 28 -10.40 -6.09 -3.75
C MET A 28 -9.76 -5.84 -2.37
N CYS A 29 -10.25 -4.85 -1.61
CA CYS A 29 -9.73 -4.51 -0.28
C CYS A 29 -10.45 -5.31 0.80
N THR A 30 -10.07 -6.58 0.94
CA THR A 30 -10.69 -7.48 1.92
C THR A 30 -10.27 -7.20 3.37
N GLY A 31 -9.13 -6.53 3.59
CA GLY A 31 -8.62 -6.26 4.94
C GLY A 31 -8.14 -7.50 5.70
N THR A 32 -8.11 -8.68 5.07
CA THR A 32 -7.85 -9.95 5.76
C THR A 32 -6.49 -10.57 5.43
N ALA A 33 -5.92 -10.27 4.26
CA ALA A 33 -4.68 -10.91 3.81
C ALA A 33 -3.45 -10.01 4.02
N TRP A 34 -2.35 -10.62 4.46
CA TRP A 34 -1.02 -10.02 4.39
C TRP A 34 -0.40 -10.34 3.04
N GLU A 35 0.02 -9.31 2.31
CA GLU A 35 0.62 -9.41 0.99
C GLU A 35 1.87 -8.55 0.92
N VAL A 36 2.73 -8.82 -0.06
CA VAL A 36 3.87 -7.95 -0.33
C VAL A 36 3.41 -6.82 -1.24
N HIS A 37 3.61 -5.59 -0.78
CA HIS A 37 3.31 -4.39 -1.54
C HIS A 37 4.57 -3.62 -1.90
N GLU A 38 4.57 -3.05 -3.09
CA GLU A 38 5.61 -2.12 -3.51
C GLU A 38 5.26 -0.71 -3.02
N VAL A 39 6.16 -0.13 -2.24
CA VAL A 39 6.15 1.27 -1.83
C VAL A 39 7.12 2.03 -2.73
N TRP A 40 6.66 3.10 -3.34
CA TRP A 40 7.45 3.92 -4.26
C TRP A 40 7.20 5.41 -4.05
N LEU A 41 8.13 6.25 -4.53
CA LEU A 41 7.98 7.71 -4.50
C LEU A 41 7.18 8.16 -5.73
N ALA A 42 5.95 8.63 -5.51
CA ALA A 42 5.11 9.16 -6.56
C ALA A 42 5.42 10.66 -6.76
N GLY A 43 6.26 10.97 -7.74
CA GLY A 43 6.61 12.35 -8.09
C GLY A 43 7.31 13.13 -6.96
N PHE A 44 7.64 14.40 -7.23
CA PHE A 44 8.37 15.22 -6.27
C PHE A 44 7.48 15.69 -5.10
N ASP A 45 6.18 15.87 -5.34
CA ASP A 45 5.25 16.48 -4.37
C ASP A 45 4.22 15.50 -3.76
N GLU A 46 4.05 14.27 -4.27
CA GLU A 46 3.00 13.36 -3.76
C GLU A 46 3.48 12.38 -2.68
N GLY A 47 4.80 12.33 -2.45
CA GLY A 47 5.43 11.48 -1.44
C GLY A 47 5.36 9.99 -1.77
N LEU A 48 5.44 9.14 -0.74
CA LEU A 48 5.36 7.68 -0.92
C LEU A 48 3.92 7.25 -1.22
N LYS A 49 3.77 6.25 -2.10
CA LYS A 49 2.51 5.58 -2.43
C LYS A 49 2.72 4.08 -2.49
N VAL A 50 1.61 3.36 -2.53
CA VAL A 50 1.60 1.89 -2.61
C VAL A 50 0.95 1.47 -3.92
N PHE A 51 1.60 0.56 -4.64
CA PHE A 51 0.99 -0.13 -5.78
C PHE A 51 0.27 -1.38 -5.28
N VAL A 52 -1.02 -1.51 -5.62
CA VAL A 52 -1.80 -2.72 -5.37
C VAL A 52 -2.14 -3.34 -6.73
N PRO A 53 -1.69 -4.58 -7.00
CA PRO A 53 -2.01 -5.26 -8.25
C PRO A 53 -3.52 -5.32 -8.51
N GLY A 54 -3.93 -5.02 -9.74
CA GLY A 54 -5.34 -5.01 -10.12
C GLY A 54 -6.12 -3.77 -9.69
N VAL A 55 -5.47 -2.80 -9.04
CA VAL A 55 -6.08 -1.54 -8.64
C VAL A 55 -5.52 -0.40 -9.49
N GLU A 56 -6.41 0.31 -10.19
CA GLU A 56 -6.01 1.37 -11.14
C GLU A 56 -5.25 2.52 -10.46
N LYS A 57 -5.55 2.76 -9.18
CA LYS A 57 -5.05 3.92 -8.43
C LYS A 57 -4.04 3.51 -7.37
N SER A 58 -2.96 4.27 -7.26
CA SER A 58 -2.02 4.14 -6.16
C SER A 58 -2.69 4.47 -4.82
N GLN A 59 -2.32 3.73 -3.78
CA GLN A 59 -2.94 3.82 -2.46
C GLN A 59 -2.03 4.62 -1.51
N PRO A 60 -2.60 5.41 -0.59
CA PRO A 60 -1.83 6.08 0.44
C PRO A 60 -1.32 5.06 1.47
N LEU A 61 -0.28 5.38 2.23
CA LEU A 61 0.28 4.39 3.17
C LEU A 61 -0.61 4.15 4.41
N ASP A 62 -1.46 5.11 4.77
CA ASP A 62 -2.42 5.00 5.88
C ASP A 62 -3.61 4.09 5.55
N ALA A 63 -3.71 3.61 4.30
CA ALA A 63 -4.65 2.58 3.88
C ALA A 63 -4.24 1.15 4.30
N PHE A 64 -3.07 1.00 4.93
CA PHE A 64 -2.47 -0.30 5.22
C PHE A 64 -2.05 -0.40 6.67
N GLU A 65 -2.16 -1.61 7.19
CA GLU A 65 -1.34 -2.05 8.31
C GLU A 65 -0.03 -2.59 7.76
N TRP A 66 1.10 -2.22 8.37
CA TRP A 66 2.43 -2.57 7.89
C TRP A 66 3.13 -3.61 8.76
N GLY A 67 3.93 -4.43 8.10
CA GLY A 67 4.82 -5.44 8.64
C GLY A 67 6.28 -5.13 8.32
N GLU A 68 7.10 -6.16 8.20
CA GLU A 68 8.54 -6.00 7.94
C GLU A 68 8.84 -5.63 6.48
N GLU A 69 9.96 -4.93 6.28
CA GLU A 69 10.58 -4.75 4.96
C GLU A 69 11.05 -6.11 4.44
N VAL A 70 10.74 -6.41 3.18
CA VAL A 70 11.25 -7.58 2.48
C VAL A 70 12.66 -7.27 2.01
N VAL A 71 13.64 -7.57 2.86
CA VAL A 71 15.07 -7.44 2.53
C VAL A 71 15.47 -8.62 1.64
N ARG A 72 15.97 -8.33 0.44
CA ARG A 72 16.63 -9.31 -0.43
C ARG A 72 18.14 -9.17 -0.32
#